data_AF-A0A1J0A5M6-F1
#
_entry.id   AF-A0A1J0A5M6-F1
#
_cell.length_a   1.000
_cell.length_b   1.000
_cell.length_c   1.000
_cell.angle_alpha   90.00
_cell.angle_beta   90.00
_cell.angle_gamma   90.00
#
_symmetry.space_group_name_H-M   'P 1'
#
loop_
_entity.id
_entity.type
_entity.pdbx_description
1 polymer ?
#
loop_
_entity_poly.entity_id
_entity_poly.type
_entity_poly.pdbx_seq_one_letter_code
_entity_poly.pdbx_strand_id
1 'polypeptide(L)'
;MKNIIRFISVFIIIGAYNTRFSFLSLNIFLAYIPLELSFQFFRVKHSYVKLGIAALFMLYFPNIPYLVTDIIHMHMLNIYNQFTGDSIKNLSDWTLTIVLFLSIFSFVLLGFGQLLKLMMYTKKRYELSTVQVNLALTLICFLSSLGIYAGRFPPRFHSIDVFSRPWYVFKTIFLDWSVVKLEIVLLFLILHLCIIGVMTMNRQLSKLN
;
A
#
# COMPACT_ATOMS: atom_id res chain seq x y z
N MET A 1 3.95 -13.06 15.96
CA MET A 1 4.00 -12.35 14.67
C MET A 1 3.15 -11.08 14.62
N LYS A 2 1.82 -11.10 14.84
CA LYS A 2 0.97 -9.88 14.79
C LYS A 2 1.47 -8.75 15.71
N ASN A 3 1.77 -9.05 16.98
CA ASN A 3 2.25 -8.04 17.94
C ASN A 3 3.60 -7.43 17.55
N ILE A 4 4.48 -8.21 16.90
CA ILE A 4 5.77 -7.73 16.38
C ILE A 4 5.53 -6.73 15.24
N ILE A 5 4.62 -7.04 14.31
CA ILE A 5 4.24 -6.13 13.21
C ILE A 5 3.70 -4.82 13.77
N ARG A 6 2.82 -4.88 14.79
CA ARG A 6 2.28 -3.69 15.45
C ARG A 6 3.38 -2.86 16.10
N PHE A 7 4.28 -3.50 16.84
CA PHE A 7 5.40 -2.83 17.50
C PHE A 7 6.32 -2.13 16.49
N ILE A 8 6.73 -2.82 15.42
CA ILE A 8 7.56 -2.25 14.35
C ILE A 8 6.85 -1.08 13.68
N SER A 9 5.56 -1.21 13.38
CA SER A 9 4.77 -0.14 12.75
C SER A 9 4.75 1.11 13.63
N VAL A 10 4.45 0.96 14.93
CA VAL A 10 4.43 2.07 15.89
C VAL A 10 5.81 2.70 16.05
N PHE A 11 6.87 1.88 16.15
CA PHE A 11 8.23 2.36 16.27
C PHE A 11 8.66 3.23 15.09
N ILE A 12 8.35 2.77 13.86
CA ILE A 12 8.64 3.52 12.63
C ILE A 12 7.83 4.83 12.57
N ILE A 13 6.54 4.80 12.93
CA ILE A 13 5.68 5.99 12.92
C ILE A 13 6.22 7.05 13.89
N ILE A 14 6.58 6.66 15.12
CA ILE A 14 7.13 7.57 16.13
C ILE A 14 8.50 8.10 15.69
N GLY A 15 9.36 7.24 15.15
CA GLY A 15 10.70 7.62 14.69
C GLY A 15 10.70 8.67 13.58
N ALA A 16 9.66 8.71 12.73
CA ALA A 16 9.54 9.70 11.66
C ALA A 16 8.82 11.01 12.08
N TYR A 17 8.07 11.02 13.20
CA TYR A 17 7.09 12.07 13.51
C TYR A 17 7.71 13.46 13.70
N ASN A 18 8.85 13.54 14.41
CA ASN A 18 9.58 14.80 14.67
C ASN A 18 10.77 15.01 13.74
N THR A 19 10.67 14.53 12.50
CA THR A 19 11.76 14.64 11.51
C THR A 19 11.30 15.42 10.28
N ARG A 20 12.22 15.68 9.34
CA ARG A 20 11.89 16.19 8.00
C ARG A 20 10.87 15.30 7.24
N PHE A 21 10.68 14.07 7.69
CA PHE A 21 9.73 13.10 7.15
C PHE A 21 8.46 12.95 8.01
N SER A 22 8.00 14.00 8.69
CA SER A 22 6.73 13.94 9.45
C SER A 22 5.52 13.48 8.61
N PHE A 23 5.52 13.78 7.30
CA PHE A 23 4.52 13.26 6.35
C PHE A 23 4.51 11.72 6.27
N LEU A 24 5.69 11.09 6.41
CA LEU A 24 5.86 9.65 6.32
C LEU A 24 5.16 8.96 7.48
N SER A 25 5.16 9.55 8.69
CA SER A 25 4.43 9.03 9.84
C SER A 25 2.93 8.89 9.55
N LEU A 26 2.32 9.90 8.92
CA LEU A 26 0.91 9.85 8.55
C LEU A 26 0.65 8.79 7.46
N ASN A 27 1.50 8.73 6.44
CA ASN A 27 1.33 7.76 5.35
C ASN A 27 1.48 6.32 5.84
N ILE A 28 2.44 6.06 6.74
CA ILE A 28 2.63 4.75 7.36
C ILE A 28 1.46 4.41 8.27
N PHE A 29 0.92 5.38 9.01
CA PHE A 29 -0.29 5.18 9.80
C PHE A 29 -1.48 4.78 8.91
N LEU A 30 -1.68 5.44 7.78
CA LEU A 30 -2.73 5.09 6.82
C LEU A 30 -2.51 3.70 6.20
N ALA A 31 -1.26 3.33 5.90
CA ALA A 31 -0.89 2.00 5.41
C ALA A 31 -1.01 0.90 6.48
N TYR A 32 -0.96 1.25 7.77
CA TYR A 32 -1.14 0.32 8.89
C TYR A 32 -2.60 -0.08 9.09
N ILE A 33 -3.56 0.81 8.82
CA ILE A 33 -5.01 0.54 8.93
C ILE A 33 -5.42 -0.77 8.22
N PRO A 34 -5.15 -0.98 6.92
CA PRO A 34 -5.55 -2.21 6.24
C PRO A 34 -4.83 -3.46 6.78
N LEU A 35 -3.60 -3.35 7.29
CA LEU A 35 -2.93 -4.47 7.96
C LEU A 35 -3.65 -4.88 9.24
N GLU A 36 -4.06 -3.92 10.07
CA GLU A 36 -4.78 -4.20 11.30
C GLU A 36 -6.18 -4.76 10.99
N LEU A 37 -6.89 -4.20 10.00
CA LEU A 37 -8.19 -4.70 9.54
C LEU A 37 -8.10 -6.15 9.07
N SER A 38 -7.05 -6.53 8.34
CA SER A 38 -6.88 -7.92 7.91
C SER A 38 -6.72 -8.88 9.09
N PHE A 39 -6.09 -8.45 10.19
CA PHE A 39 -5.96 -9.26 11.39
C PHE A 39 -7.28 -9.44 12.12
N GLN A 40 -8.14 -8.43 12.12
CA GLN A 40 -9.46 -8.45 12.74
C GLN A 40 -10.47 -9.26 11.90
N PHE A 41 -10.36 -9.23 10.58
CA PHE A 41 -11.19 -10.02 9.67
C PHE A 41 -11.23 -11.51 10.05
N PHE A 42 -10.08 -12.08 10.43
CA PHE A 42 -9.97 -13.49 10.82
C PHE A 42 -10.41 -13.79 12.28
N ARG A 43 -10.64 -12.76 13.11
CA ARG A 43 -11.09 -12.92 14.51
C ARG A 43 -12.60 -12.85 14.65
N VAL A 44 -13.22 -12.00 13.84
CA VAL A 44 -14.67 -11.79 13.85
C VAL A 44 -15.38 -13.03 13.34
N LYS A 45 -16.50 -13.40 13.98
CA LYS A 45 -17.35 -14.53 13.55
C LYS A 45 -18.49 -14.08 12.63
N HIS A 46 -19.12 -12.94 12.93
CA HIS A 46 -20.28 -12.43 12.21
C HIS A 46 -19.95 -11.98 10.77
N SER A 47 -20.75 -12.43 9.81
CA SER A 47 -20.55 -12.21 8.37
C SER A 47 -20.67 -10.73 7.96
N TYR A 48 -21.66 -10.01 8.50
CA TYR A 48 -21.86 -8.58 8.21
C TYR A 48 -20.69 -7.72 8.70
N VAL A 49 -20.15 -8.01 9.89
CA VAL A 49 -18.95 -7.31 10.39
C VAL A 49 -17.72 -7.63 9.54
N LYS A 50 -17.56 -8.89 9.10
CA LYS A 50 -16.49 -9.25 8.16
C LYS A 50 -16.58 -8.49 6.84
N LEU A 51 -17.80 -8.32 6.31
CA LEU A 51 -18.03 -7.55 5.10
C LEU A 51 -17.62 -6.08 5.29
N GLY A 52 -18.01 -5.47 6.40
CA GLY A 52 -17.59 -4.11 6.75
C GLY A 52 -16.06 -3.97 6.87
N ILE A 53 -15.40 -4.92 7.53
CA ILE A 53 -13.93 -4.94 7.63
C ILE A 53 -13.28 -5.12 6.25
N ALA A 54 -13.84 -5.98 5.39
CA ALA A 54 -13.33 -6.16 4.03
C ALA A 54 -13.50 -4.90 3.17
N ALA A 55 -14.63 -4.21 3.30
CA ALA A 55 -14.87 -2.94 2.60
C ALA A 55 -13.87 -1.86 3.05
N LEU A 56 -13.66 -1.70 4.37
CA LEU A 56 -12.66 -0.78 4.90
C LEU A 56 -11.23 -1.18 4.51
N PHE A 57 -10.93 -2.48 4.47
CA PHE A 57 -9.65 -2.98 3.99
C PHE A 57 -9.44 -2.52 2.54
N MET A 58 -10.42 -2.71 1.65
CA MET A 58 -10.31 -2.29 0.25
C MET A 58 -10.20 -0.78 0.09
N LEU A 59 -10.91 0.00 0.91
CA LEU A 59 -10.83 1.46 0.89
C LEU A 59 -9.44 1.97 1.26
N TYR A 60 -8.81 1.38 2.27
CA TYR A 60 -7.49 1.80 2.75
C TYR A 60 -6.31 1.05 2.12
N PHE A 61 -6.54 -0.08 1.44
CA PHE A 61 -5.51 -0.86 0.77
C PHE A 61 -4.60 -0.03 -0.16
N PRO A 62 -5.10 0.95 -0.95
CA PRO A 62 -4.24 1.77 -1.80
C PRO A 62 -3.12 2.50 -1.05
N ASN A 63 -3.29 2.78 0.24
CA ASN A 63 -2.28 3.44 1.06
C ASN A 63 -1.02 2.58 1.25
N ILE A 64 -1.10 1.25 1.09
CA ILE A 64 0.06 0.36 1.19
C ILE A 64 1.01 0.58 0.01
N PRO A 65 0.63 0.32 -1.25
CA PRO A 65 1.49 0.59 -2.40
C PRO A 65 1.73 2.09 -2.62
N TYR A 66 0.86 2.98 -2.12
CA TYR A 66 1.11 4.42 -2.12
C TYR A 66 2.43 4.80 -1.44
N LEU A 67 2.88 4.07 -0.41
CA LEU A 67 4.17 4.31 0.24
C LEU A 67 5.35 4.28 -0.74
N VAL A 68 5.26 3.51 -1.83
CA VAL A 68 6.30 3.49 -2.88
C VAL A 68 6.51 4.89 -3.48
N THR A 69 5.44 5.69 -3.57
CA THR A 69 5.51 7.06 -4.10
C THR A 69 6.22 8.02 -3.15
N ASP A 70 6.40 7.67 -1.88
CA ASP A 70 7.12 8.52 -0.93
C ASP A 70 8.63 8.55 -1.20
N ILE A 71 9.15 7.66 -2.05
CA ILE A 71 10.54 7.71 -2.55
C ILE A 71 10.87 9.07 -3.18
N ILE A 72 9.89 9.75 -3.79
CA ILE A 72 10.16 11.06 -4.42
C ILE A 72 10.66 12.10 -3.42
N HIS A 73 10.38 11.92 -2.13
CA HIS A 73 10.83 12.82 -1.06
C HIS A 73 12.29 12.61 -0.66
N MET A 74 13.00 11.62 -1.22
CA MET A 74 14.44 11.47 -1.05
C MET A 74 15.21 12.73 -1.49
N HIS A 75 14.64 13.56 -2.38
CA HIS A 75 15.25 14.84 -2.77
C HIS A 75 15.41 15.83 -1.60
N MET A 76 14.71 15.62 -0.47
CA MET A 76 14.86 16.43 0.74
C MET A 76 16.07 16.03 1.62
N LEU A 77 16.78 14.96 1.24
CA LEU A 77 17.91 14.39 1.98
C LEU A 77 19.23 14.72 1.27
N ASN A 78 20.23 15.17 2.04
CA ASN A 78 21.56 15.46 1.54
C ASN A 78 22.47 14.24 1.69
N ILE A 79 22.21 13.21 0.89
CA ILE A 79 22.98 11.94 0.88
C ILE A 79 23.95 11.82 -0.29
N TYR A 80 23.81 12.64 -1.33
CA TYR A 80 24.60 12.56 -2.55
C TYR A 80 24.99 13.94 -3.06
N ASN A 81 26.28 14.14 -3.35
CA ASN A 81 26.79 15.35 -3.96
C ASN A 81 26.86 15.17 -5.49
N GLN A 82 25.99 15.87 -6.21
CA GLN A 82 25.92 15.78 -7.67
C GLN A 82 27.17 16.35 -8.38
N PHE A 83 27.93 17.24 -7.74
CA PHE A 83 29.11 17.86 -8.34
C PHE A 83 30.36 17.00 -8.20
N THR A 84 30.54 16.34 -7.05
CA THR A 84 31.72 15.49 -6.81
C THR A 84 31.47 14.02 -7.12
N GLY A 85 30.20 13.60 -7.19
CA GLY A 85 29.81 12.20 -7.37
C GLY A 85 29.86 11.38 -6.07
N ASP A 86 30.13 12.00 -4.93
CA ASP A 86 30.35 11.31 -3.66
C ASP A 86 29.09 11.23 -2.78
N SER A 87 29.01 10.15 -2.01
CA SER A 87 28.07 10.03 -0.90
C SER A 87 28.44 10.98 0.24
N ILE A 88 27.46 11.75 0.71
CA ILE A 88 27.62 12.65 1.85
C ILE A 88 27.49 11.83 3.15
N LYS A 89 28.46 11.95 4.05
CA LYS A 89 28.48 11.24 5.34
C LYS A 89 27.57 11.92 6.38
N ASN A 90 26.29 12.08 6.06
CA ASN A 90 25.28 12.60 6.99
C ASN A 90 24.48 11.45 7.62
N LEU A 91 24.81 11.11 8.87
CA LEU A 91 24.15 10.00 9.57
C LEU A 91 22.63 10.16 9.68
N SER A 92 22.14 11.39 9.89
CA SER A 92 20.70 11.66 10.03
C SER A 92 19.94 11.38 8.73
N ASP A 93 20.47 11.84 7.60
CA ASP A 93 19.84 11.65 6.28
C ASP A 93 19.90 10.18 5.81
N TRP A 94 21.01 9.50 6.08
CA TRP A 94 21.11 8.05 5.84
C TRP A 94 20.12 7.26 6.72
N THR A 95 19.92 7.66 7.98
CA THR A 95 18.93 7.03 8.86
C THR A 95 17.52 7.18 8.30
N LEU A 96 17.14 8.38 7.84
CA LEU A 96 15.83 8.62 7.23
C LEU A 96 15.63 7.82 5.94
N THR A 97 16.70 7.68 5.14
CA THR A 97 16.68 6.85 3.92
C THR A 97 16.38 5.39 4.25
N ILE A 98 17.05 4.83 5.27
CA ILE A 98 16.84 3.45 5.73
C ILE A 98 15.42 3.30 6.29
N VAL A 99 14.95 4.25 7.10
CA VAL A 99 13.58 4.24 7.64
C VAL A 99 12.55 4.24 6.51
N LEU A 100 12.71 5.08 5.49
CA LEU A 100 11.83 5.11 4.31
C LEU A 100 11.83 3.78 3.58
N PHE A 101 13.01 3.23 3.27
CA PHE A 101 13.13 1.95 2.58
C PHE A 101 12.48 0.81 3.38
N LEU A 102 12.80 0.68 4.68
CA LEU A 102 12.24 -0.36 5.54
C LEU A 102 10.72 -0.23 5.68
N SER A 103 10.20 0.99 5.72
CA SER A 103 8.76 1.25 5.75
C SER A 103 8.09 0.75 4.48
N ILE A 104 8.58 1.17 3.31
CA ILE A 104 8.03 0.75 2.01
C ILE A 104 8.10 -0.76 1.88
N PHE A 105 9.29 -1.33 2.07
CA PHE A 105 9.53 -2.76 1.90
C PHE A 105 8.65 -3.60 2.83
N SER A 106 8.61 -3.27 4.12
CA SER A 106 7.87 -4.06 5.11
C SER A 106 6.35 -3.97 4.89
N PHE A 107 5.82 -2.77 4.68
CA PHE A 107 4.37 -2.59 4.53
C PHE A 107 3.86 -3.16 3.21
N VAL A 108 4.60 -3.01 2.11
CA VAL A 108 4.23 -3.61 0.82
C VAL A 108 4.22 -5.13 0.93
N LEU A 109 5.28 -5.76 1.46
CA LEU A 109 5.31 -7.21 1.61
C LEU A 109 4.22 -7.75 2.53
N LEU A 110 4.05 -7.13 3.70
CA LEU A 110 3.04 -7.56 4.65
C LEU A 110 1.64 -7.33 4.07
N GLY A 111 1.39 -6.19 3.45
CA GLY A 111 0.09 -5.79 2.90
C GLY A 111 -0.38 -6.67 1.77
N PHE A 112 0.46 -6.88 0.76
CA PHE A 112 0.17 -7.82 -0.32
C PHE A 112 0.08 -9.26 0.19
N GLY A 113 0.85 -9.61 1.23
CA GLY A 113 0.72 -10.89 1.92
C GLY A 113 -0.66 -11.08 2.56
N GLN A 114 -1.20 -10.04 3.20
CA GLN A 114 -2.55 -10.03 3.76
C GLN A 114 -3.63 -10.08 2.67
N LEU A 115 -3.46 -9.33 1.57
CA LEU A 115 -4.37 -9.39 0.42
C LEU A 115 -4.44 -10.83 -0.14
N LEU A 116 -3.31 -11.46 -0.43
CA LEU A 116 -3.28 -12.84 -0.93
C LEU A 116 -3.92 -13.82 0.06
N LYS A 117 -3.72 -13.61 1.36
CA LYS A 117 -4.35 -14.44 2.40
C LYS A 117 -5.87 -14.29 2.42
N LEU A 118 -6.38 -13.06 2.31
CA LEU A 118 -7.81 -12.78 2.19
C LEU A 118 -8.38 -13.43 0.93
N MET A 119 -7.70 -13.30 -0.21
CA MET A 119 -8.16 -13.91 -1.47
C MET A 119 -8.19 -15.43 -1.43
N MET A 120 -7.21 -16.08 -0.79
CA MET A 120 -7.25 -17.54 -0.58
C MET A 120 -8.38 -17.95 0.36
N TYR A 121 -8.68 -17.16 1.40
CA TYR A 121 -9.83 -17.40 2.27
C TYR A 121 -11.14 -17.30 1.49
N THR A 122 -11.33 -16.24 0.70
CA THR A 122 -12.51 -16.02 -0.14
C THR A 122 -12.66 -17.14 -1.16
N LYS A 123 -11.56 -17.56 -1.80
CA LYS A 123 -11.54 -18.72 -2.71
C LYS A 123 -12.13 -19.97 -2.05
N LYS A 124 -11.65 -20.31 -0.84
CA LYS A 124 -12.10 -21.50 -0.12
C LYS A 124 -13.55 -21.36 0.38
N ARG A 125 -13.94 -20.17 0.84
CA ARG A 125 -15.27 -19.93 1.45
C ARG A 125 -16.41 -19.98 0.44
N TYR A 126 -16.15 -19.52 -0.77
CA TYR A 126 -17.13 -19.38 -1.86
C TYR A 126 -16.83 -20.27 -3.07
N GLU A 127 -15.92 -21.24 -2.89
CA GLU A 127 -15.55 -22.23 -3.91
C GLU A 127 -15.18 -21.63 -5.28
N LEU A 128 -14.49 -20.48 -5.26
CA LEU A 128 -14.14 -19.76 -6.48
C LEU A 128 -13.06 -20.50 -7.26
N SER A 129 -13.19 -20.49 -8.59
CA SER A 129 -12.15 -20.94 -9.51
C SER A 129 -10.90 -20.06 -9.41
N THR A 130 -9.74 -20.61 -9.81
CA THR A 130 -8.49 -19.83 -9.86
C THR A 130 -8.61 -18.61 -10.79
N VAL A 131 -9.35 -18.72 -11.90
CA VAL A 131 -9.59 -17.62 -12.84
C VAL A 131 -10.36 -16.48 -12.16
N GLN A 132 -11.44 -16.79 -11.43
CA GLN A 132 -12.21 -15.77 -10.69
C GLN A 132 -11.37 -15.05 -9.65
N VAL A 133 -10.51 -15.77 -8.93
CA VAL A 133 -9.61 -15.17 -7.93
C VAL A 133 -8.58 -14.25 -8.57
N ASN A 134 -8.01 -14.66 -9.71
CA ASN A 134 -7.04 -13.84 -10.44
C ASN A 134 -7.69 -12.58 -11.01
N LEU A 135 -8.89 -12.69 -11.59
CA LEU A 135 -9.66 -11.53 -12.07
C LEU A 135 -9.97 -10.56 -10.94
N ALA A 136 -10.43 -11.05 -9.78
CA ALA A 136 -10.69 -10.22 -8.62
C ALA A 136 -9.42 -9.55 -8.09
N LEU A 137 -8.29 -10.26 -8.04
CA LEU A 137 -6.98 -9.69 -7.67
C LEU A 137 -6.56 -8.57 -8.63
N THR A 138 -6.64 -8.80 -9.94
CA THR A 138 -6.31 -7.79 -10.95
C THR A 138 -7.23 -6.56 -10.83
N LEU A 139 -8.52 -6.76 -10.60
CA LEU A 139 -9.46 -5.67 -10.37
C LEU A 139 -9.12 -4.87 -9.11
N ILE A 140 -8.81 -5.54 -7.99
CA ILE A 140 -8.37 -4.89 -6.75
C ILE A 140 -7.07 -4.09 -6.99
N CYS A 141 -6.12 -4.66 -7.74
CA CYS A 141 -4.87 -3.97 -8.08
C CYS A 141 -5.14 -2.74 -8.96
N PHE A 142 -6.06 -2.82 -9.91
CA PHE A 142 -6.46 -1.71 -10.77
C PHE A 142 -7.15 -0.59 -9.98
N LEU A 143 -8.12 -0.94 -9.12
CA LEU A 143 -8.77 0.00 -8.22
C LEU A 143 -7.78 0.62 -7.22
N SER A 144 -6.80 -0.15 -6.76
CA SER A 144 -5.69 0.34 -5.94
C SER A 144 -4.86 1.38 -6.68
N SER A 145 -4.50 1.11 -7.94
CA SER A 145 -3.76 2.08 -8.79
C SER A 145 -4.54 3.37 -8.99
N LEU A 146 -5.86 3.29 -9.16
CA LEU A 146 -6.75 4.46 -9.19
C LEU A 146 -6.74 5.24 -7.88
N GLY A 147 -6.77 4.53 -6.73
CA GLY A 147 -6.67 5.15 -5.41
C GLY A 147 -5.34 5.88 -5.20
N ILE A 148 -4.22 5.30 -5.64
CA ILE A 148 -2.91 5.95 -5.63
C ILE A 148 -2.94 7.24 -6.46
N TYR A 149 -3.50 7.16 -7.69
CA TYR A 149 -3.60 8.34 -8.55
C TYR A 149 -4.42 9.45 -7.88
N ALA A 150 -5.59 9.11 -7.35
CA ALA A 150 -6.49 10.04 -6.68
C ALA A 150 -5.85 10.74 -5.47
N GLY A 151 -5.03 10.01 -4.69
CA GLY A 151 -4.35 10.57 -3.54
C GLY A 151 -3.10 11.39 -3.87
N ARG A 152 -2.43 11.12 -4.99
CA ARG A 152 -1.12 11.71 -5.31
C ARG A 152 -1.18 12.89 -6.29
N PHE A 153 -2.08 12.83 -7.26
CA PHE A 153 -2.19 13.84 -8.31
C PHE A 153 -3.33 14.81 -8.03
N PRO A 154 -3.25 16.06 -8.51
CA PRO A 154 -4.32 17.05 -8.34
C PRO A 154 -5.68 16.47 -8.73
N PRO A 155 -6.75 16.64 -7.93
CA PRO A 155 -6.86 17.55 -6.77
C PRO A 155 -6.27 17.04 -5.44
N ARG A 156 -5.69 15.83 -5.40
CA ARG A 156 -5.15 15.15 -4.21
C ARG A 156 -6.19 14.89 -3.13
N PHE A 157 -6.98 13.84 -3.34
CA PHE A 157 -8.00 13.43 -2.38
C PHE A 157 -7.42 12.75 -1.15
N HIS A 158 -7.95 13.11 0.01
CA HIS A 158 -7.76 12.39 1.26
C HIS A 158 -8.89 11.37 1.47
N SER A 159 -8.68 10.34 2.31
CA SER A 159 -9.70 9.32 2.59
C SER A 159 -11.02 9.89 3.14
N ILE A 160 -10.99 11.07 3.76
CA ILE A 160 -12.20 11.78 4.25
C ILE A 160 -13.07 12.31 3.10
N ASP A 161 -12.47 12.65 1.95
CA ASP A 161 -13.18 13.27 0.83
C ASP A 161 -14.18 12.33 0.18
N VAL A 162 -13.97 11.01 0.32
CA VAL A 162 -14.93 9.99 -0.10
C VAL A 162 -16.29 10.18 0.59
N PHE A 163 -16.29 10.66 1.82
CA PHE A 163 -17.50 10.91 2.61
C PHE A 163 -17.98 12.36 2.47
N SER A 164 -17.06 13.32 2.43
CA SER A 164 -17.40 14.76 2.36
C SER A 164 -17.87 15.20 0.98
N ARG A 165 -17.32 14.62 -0.10
CA ARG A 165 -17.59 15.02 -1.50
C ARG A 165 -17.67 13.79 -2.42
N PRO A 166 -18.58 12.83 -2.15
CA PRO A 166 -18.60 11.52 -2.81
C PRO A 166 -18.72 11.60 -4.34
N TRP A 167 -19.56 12.50 -4.85
CA TRP A 167 -19.74 12.65 -6.30
C TRP A 167 -18.50 13.21 -7.00
N TYR A 168 -17.81 14.17 -6.38
CA TYR A 168 -16.61 14.76 -6.96
C TYR A 168 -15.48 13.73 -7.02
N VAL A 169 -15.28 12.97 -5.94
CA VAL A 169 -14.32 11.86 -5.91
C VAL A 169 -14.66 10.81 -6.96
N PHE A 170 -15.93 10.38 -7.03
CA PHE A 170 -16.38 9.39 -8.01
C PHE A 170 -16.12 9.85 -9.45
N LYS A 171 -16.51 11.08 -9.78
CA LYS A 171 -16.31 11.66 -11.11
C LYS A 171 -14.82 11.69 -11.47
N THR A 172 -13.97 12.20 -10.58
CA THR A 172 -12.53 12.30 -10.86
C THR A 172 -11.86 10.93 -10.97
N ILE A 173 -12.29 9.92 -10.21
CA ILE A 173 -11.71 8.58 -10.27
C ILE A 173 -12.19 7.81 -11.50
N PHE A 174 -13.49 7.81 -11.79
CA PHE A 174 -14.08 6.88 -12.75
C PHE A 174 -14.49 7.49 -14.08
N LEU A 175 -14.75 8.80 -14.14
CA LEU A 175 -15.31 9.48 -15.32
C LEU A 175 -14.27 10.37 -16.01
N ASP A 176 -13.51 11.16 -15.25
CA ASP A 176 -12.52 12.08 -15.79
C ASP A 176 -11.23 11.32 -16.16
N TRP A 177 -11.11 10.93 -17.43
CA TRP A 177 -9.95 10.20 -17.94
C TRP A 177 -9.08 11.06 -18.84
N SER A 178 -7.77 10.90 -18.67
CA SER A 178 -6.74 11.45 -19.56
C SER A 178 -5.73 10.35 -19.88
N VAL A 179 -4.99 10.53 -20.98
CA VAL A 179 -3.92 9.59 -21.38
C VAL A 179 -2.89 9.44 -20.26
N VAL A 180 -2.46 10.56 -19.66
CA VAL A 180 -1.50 10.56 -18.55
C VAL A 180 -2.03 9.80 -17.33
N LYS A 181 -3.31 9.96 -16.98
CA LYS A 181 -3.93 9.19 -15.88
C LYS A 181 -3.90 7.70 -16.19
N LEU A 182 -4.24 7.30 -17.41
CA LEU A 182 -4.22 5.91 -17.84
C LEU A 182 -2.81 5.31 -17.74
N GLU A 183 -1.79 6.00 -18.25
CA GLU A 183 -0.39 5.55 -18.19
C GLU A 183 0.08 5.33 -16.75
N ILE A 184 -0.20 6.28 -15.86
CA ILE A 184 0.16 6.18 -14.44
C ILE A 184 -0.57 5.01 -13.77
N VAL A 185 -1.87 4.85 -14.02
CA VAL A 185 -2.66 3.75 -13.46
C VAL A 185 -2.13 2.40 -13.94
N LEU A 186 -1.77 2.28 -15.21
CA LEU A 186 -1.16 1.08 -15.78
C LEU A 186 0.22 0.80 -15.18
N LEU A 187 1.05 1.81 -14.96
CA LEU A 187 2.36 1.67 -14.31
C LEU A 187 2.21 1.07 -12.90
N PHE A 188 1.31 1.62 -12.08
CA PHE A 188 1.05 1.07 -10.75
C PHE A 188 0.40 -0.31 -10.80
N LEU A 189 -0.46 -0.59 -11.79
CA LEU A 189 -1.03 -1.92 -11.98
C LEU A 189 0.08 -2.94 -12.26
N ILE A 190 1.02 -2.62 -13.16
CA ILE A 190 2.18 -3.48 -13.45
C ILE A 190 3.00 -3.71 -12.18
N LEU A 191 3.28 -2.65 -11.41
CA LEU A 191 3.98 -2.77 -10.12
C LEU A 191 3.27 -3.77 -9.18
N HIS A 192 1.95 -3.62 -9.00
CA HIS A 192 1.16 -4.53 -8.16
C HIS A 192 1.23 -5.98 -8.65
N LEU A 193 1.08 -6.20 -9.95
CA LEU A 193 1.14 -7.54 -10.55
C LEU A 193 2.53 -8.16 -10.43
N CYS A 194 3.60 -7.38 -10.58
CA CYS A 194 4.97 -7.84 -10.34
C CYS A 194 5.17 -8.26 -8.88
N ILE A 195 4.71 -7.47 -7.91
CA ILE A 195 4.78 -7.82 -6.49
C ILE A 195 4.05 -9.14 -6.22
N ILE A 196 2.82 -9.28 -6.71
CA ILE A 196 2.05 -10.53 -6.57
C ILE A 196 2.78 -11.70 -7.24
N GLY A 197 3.29 -11.51 -8.46
CA GLY A 197 4.06 -12.50 -9.21
C GLY A 197 5.23 -13.04 -8.40
N VAL A 198 6.10 -12.15 -7.92
CA VAL A 198 7.27 -12.51 -7.08
C VAL A 198 6.84 -13.26 -5.82
N MET A 199 5.80 -12.78 -5.12
CA MET A 199 5.31 -13.44 -3.91
C MET A 199 4.74 -14.84 -4.18
N THR A 200 4.05 -15.03 -5.30
CA THR A 200 3.51 -16.34 -5.70
C THR A 200 4.60 -17.32 -6.12
N MET A 201 5.61 -16.85 -6.87
CA MET A 201 6.79 -17.66 -7.23
C MET A 201 7.55 -18.12 -5.98
N ASN A 202 7.78 -17.21 -5.02
CA ASN A 202 8.46 -17.56 -3.77
C ASN A 202 7.72 -18.66 -2.98
N ARG A 203 6.37 -18.61 -2.95
CA ARG A 203 5.54 -19.66 -2.33
C ARG A 203 5.56 -21.00 -3.07
N GLN A 204 5.83 -21.00 -4.36
CA GLN A 204 5.99 -22.24 -5.13
C GLN A 204 7.35 -22.87 -4.84
N LEU A 205 8.41 -22.07 -4.84
CA LEU A 205 9.76 -22.51 -4.47
C LEU A 205 9.80 -23.14 -3.08
N SER A 206 9.11 -22.52 -2.10
CA SER A 206 9.06 -23.06 -0.73
C SER A 206 8.29 -24.37 -0.57
N LYS A 207 7.61 -24.86 -1.62
CA LYS A 207 6.92 -26.17 -1.62
C LYS A 207 7.73 -27.27 -2.31
N LEU A 208 8.78 -26.90 -3.03
CA LEU A 208 9.69 -27.83 -3.71
C LEU A 208 10.79 -28.34 -2.77
N ASN A 209 10.99 -27.66 -1.64
CA ASN A 209 11.88 -28.05 -0.54
C ASN A 209 11.06 -28.62 0.62
#